data_AF-A0A949ZB91-F1
#
_entry.id   AF-A0A949ZB91-F1
#
_cell.length_a   1.000
_cell.length_b   1.000
_cell.length_c   1.000
_cell.angle_alpha   90.00
_cell.angle_beta   90.00
_cell.angle_gamma   90.00
#
_symmetry.space_group_name_H-M   'P 1'
#
loop_
_entity.id
_entity.type
_entity.pdbx_description
1 polymer ?
#
loop_
_entity_poly.entity_id
_entity_poly.type
_entity_poly.pdbx_seq_one_letter_code
_entity_poly.pdbx_strand_id
1 'polypeptide(L)'
;MRVAARERDTALIQGAARLAKRLNADFSVVHVALTPKAAQAAALTMLAESSRTLQGSFTVEVDPQPAKALARIALRRPGSTLAIEGVRTKPRWLGPKSFAQQVLENGAPEVLVFAPAPVT
;
A
#
# COMPACT_ATOMS: atom_id res chain seq x y z
N MET A 1 1.44 -2.09 -14.50
CA MET A 1 1.24 -2.85 -13.24
C MET A 1 -0.11 -2.45 -12.66
N ARG A 2 -1.00 -3.39 -12.34
CA ARG A 2 -2.38 -3.07 -11.90
C ARG A 2 -2.45 -3.04 -10.38
N VAL A 3 -2.61 -1.85 -9.79
CA VAL A 3 -2.96 -1.69 -8.38
C VAL A 3 -4.44 -2.03 -8.25
N ALA A 4 -4.77 -3.06 -7.48
CA ALA A 4 -6.14 -3.52 -7.24
C ALA A 4 -6.23 -4.01 -5.81
N ALA A 5 -7.26 -3.56 -5.09
CA ALA A 5 -7.53 -4.03 -3.74
C ALA A 5 -7.89 -5.51 -3.76
N ARG A 6 -7.30 -6.29 -2.85
CA ARG A 6 -7.52 -7.73 -2.72
C ARG A 6 -7.73 -8.08 -1.27
N GLU A 7 -8.52 -9.13 -1.03
CA GLU A 7 -8.81 -9.55 0.34
C GLU A 7 -7.56 -9.94 1.12
N ARG A 8 -6.61 -10.57 0.44
CA ARG A 8 -5.32 -10.97 0.99
C ARG A 8 -4.45 -9.81 1.48
N ASP A 9 -4.75 -8.56 1.11
CA ASP A 9 -3.98 -7.39 1.56
C ASP A 9 -4.21 -7.13 3.06
N THR A 10 -5.21 -7.77 3.67
CA THR A 10 -5.42 -7.80 5.13
C THR A 10 -4.20 -8.28 5.92
N ALA A 11 -3.47 -9.29 5.42
CA ALA A 11 -2.27 -9.79 6.10
C ALA A 11 -1.16 -8.74 6.15
N LEU A 12 -0.99 -7.97 5.06
CA LEU A 12 -0.06 -6.84 5.01
C LEU A 12 -0.49 -5.76 6.00
N ILE A 13 -1.78 -5.38 5.99
CA ILE A 13 -2.33 -4.37 6.92
C ILE A 13 -2.09 -4.78 8.37
N GLN A 14 -2.34 -6.05 8.72
CA GLN A 14 -2.07 -6.56 10.06
C GLN A 14 -0.59 -6.51 10.43
N GLY A 15 0.31 -6.91 9.53
CA GLY A 15 1.75 -6.84 9.74
C GLY A 15 2.23 -5.41 9.96
N ALA A 16 1.78 -4.48 9.12
CA ALA A 16 2.10 -3.06 9.21
C ALA A 16 1.53 -2.43 10.48
N ALA A 17 0.30 -2.75 10.86
CA ALA A 17 -0.30 -2.25 12.11
C ALA A 17 0.45 -2.72 13.36
N ARG A 18 0.88 -3.99 13.40
CA ARG A 18 1.71 -4.51 14.49
C ARG A 18 3.04 -3.76 14.59
N LEU A 19 3.67 -3.47 13.45
CA LEU A 19 4.91 -2.71 13.40
C LEU A 19 4.70 -1.28 13.89
N ALA A 20 3.68 -0.58 13.37
CA ALA A 20 3.32 0.78 13.78
C ALA A 20 3.06 0.85 15.29
N LYS A 21 2.30 -0.10 15.84
CA LYS A 21 2.05 -0.19 17.29
C LYS A 21 3.34 -0.38 18.10
N ARG A 22 4.25 -1.25 17.65
CA ARG A 22 5.55 -1.48 18.33
C ARG A 22 6.45 -0.24 18.30
N LEU A 23 6.36 0.56 17.24
CA LEU A 23 7.12 1.79 17.05
C LEU A 23 6.42 3.03 17.63
N ASN A 24 5.24 2.88 18.23
CA ASN A 24 4.39 3.98 18.67
C ASN A 24 4.16 5.03 17.57
N ALA A 25 3.87 4.55 16.35
CA ALA A 25 3.65 5.36 15.16
C ALA A 25 2.19 5.32 14.70
N ASP A 26 1.74 6.40 14.08
CA ASP A 26 0.42 6.46 13.46
C ASP A 26 0.30 5.46 12.30
N PHE A 27 -0.87 4.84 12.17
CA PHE A 27 -1.14 3.86 11.13
C PHE A 27 -2.22 4.36 10.16
N SER A 28 -1.91 4.29 8.86
CA SER A 28 -2.82 4.72 7.80
C SER A 28 -2.66 3.80 6.60
N VAL A 29 -3.79 3.36 6.05
CA VAL A 29 -3.87 2.55 4.84
C VAL A 29 -4.41 3.42 3.72
N VAL A 30 -3.69 3.44 2.60
CA VAL A 30 -4.06 4.21 1.42
C VAL A 30 -4.20 3.27 0.24
N HIS A 31 -5.38 3.29 -0.38
CA HIS A 31 -5.60 2.63 -1.67
C HIS A 31 -5.69 3.68 -2.78
N VAL A 32 -4.90 3.53 -3.84
CA VAL A 32 -5.00 4.38 -5.02
C VAL A 32 -5.56 3.60 -6.19
N ALA A 33 -6.78 3.93 -6.59
CA ALA A 33 -7.48 3.32 -7.71
C ALA A 33 -7.16 4.05 -9.02
N LEU A 34 -6.92 3.29 -10.09
CA LEU A 34 -6.76 3.86 -11.45
C LEU A 34 -8.08 4.42 -12.01
N THR A 35 -9.21 3.83 -11.61
CA THR A 35 -10.55 4.23 -12.03
C THR A 35 -11.53 3.97 -10.89
N PRO A 36 -12.59 4.78 -10.72
CA PRO A 36 -13.69 4.46 -9.81
C PRO A 36 -14.49 3.28 -10.39
N LYS A 37 -14.11 2.05 -10.03
CA LYS A 37 -14.84 0.83 -10.44
C LYS A 37 -15.52 0.18 -9.25
N ALA A 38 -16.82 -0.08 -9.40
CA ALA A 38 -17.66 -0.79 -8.41
C ALA A 38 -17.14 -2.20 -8.06
N ALA A 39 -16.44 -2.87 -8.98
CA ALA A 39 -15.91 -4.23 -8.79
C ALA A 39 -14.84 -4.37 -7.67
N GLN A 40 -14.40 -3.27 -7.05
CA GLN A 40 -13.48 -3.29 -5.90
C GLN A 40 -14.19 -2.92 -4.58
N ALA A 41 -15.48 -2.61 -4.59
CA ALA A 41 -16.19 -2.08 -3.42
C ALA A 41 -16.13 -3.02 -2.21
N ALA A 42 -16.39 -4.32 -2.40
CA ALA A 42 -16.36 -5.30 -1.31
C ALA A 42 -14.97 -5.41 -0.66
N ALA A 43 -13.92 -5.53 -1.48
CA ALA A 43 -12.54 -5.60 -0.98
C ALA A 43 -12.15 -4.30 -0.26
N LEU A 44 -12.50 -3.13 -0.80
CA LEU A 44 -12.21 -1.84 -0.15
C LEU A 44 -12.95 -1.68 1.17
N THR A 45 -14.21 -2.10 1.26
CA THR A 45 -14.97 -2.12 2.52
C THR A 45 -14.26 -2.98 3.56
N MET A 46 -13.87 -4.20 3.20
CA MET A 46 -13.21 -5.12 4.12
C MET A 46 -11.83 -4.60 4.58
N LEU A 47 -11.05 -3.98 3.69
CA LEU A 47 -9.78 -3.35 4.05
C LEU A 47 -9.98 -2.12 4.95
N ALA A 48 -11.04 -1.34 4.71
CA ALA A 48 -11.41 -0.21 5.56
C ALA A 48 -11.85 -0.65 6.96
N GLU A 49 -12.62 -1.74 7.06
CA GLU A 49 -12.99 -2.35 8.34
C GLU A 49 -11.76 -2.89 9.07
N SER A 50 -10.90 -3.64 8.38
CA SER A 50 -9.66 -4.16 8.95
C SER A 50 -8.78 -3.04 9.50
N SER A 51 -8.62 -1.96 8.75
CA SER A 51 -7.85 -0.79 9.18
C SER A 51 -8.44 -0.15 10.45
N ARG A 52 -9.78 0.00 10.51
CA ARG A 52 -10.49 0.54 11.68
C ARG A 52 -10.31 -0.35 12.92
N THR A 53 -10.42 -1.67 12.79
CA THR A 53 -10.21 -2.59 13.93
C THR A 53 -8.79 -2.52 14.48
N LEU A 54 -7.83 -2.13 13.65
CA LEU A 54 -6.42 -1.95 13.99
C LEU A 54 -6.09 -0.51 14.41
N GLN A 55 -7.11 0.32 14.68
CA GLN A 55 -6.98 1.73 15.07
C GLN A 55 -6.26 2.60 14.02
N GLY A 56 -6.26 2.17 12.75
CA GLY A 56 -5.72 2.93 11.64
C GLY A 56 -6.78 3.74 10.89
N SER A 57 -6.32 4.69 10.09
CA SER A 57 -7.15 5.39 9.10
C SER A 57 -7.14 4.65 7.76
N PHE A 58 -8.22 4.78 6.98
CA PHE A 58 -8.30 4.24 5.61
C PHE A 58 -8.68 5.36 4.65
N THR A 59 -7.96 5.47 3.53
CA THR A 59 -8.22 6.49 2.51
C THR A 59 -8.18 5.87 1.12
N VAL A 60 -9.14 6.25 0.29
CA VAL A 60 -9.18 5.88 -1.13
C VAL A 60 -8.92 7.13 -1.95
N GLU A 61 -7.88 7.11 -2.77
CA GLU A 61 -7.64 8.11 -3.81
C GLU A 61 -7.88 7.51 -5.20
N VAL A 62 -8.23 8.36 -6.15
CA VAL A 62 -8.29 7.99 -7.58
C VAL A 62 -7.23 8.79 -8.31
N ASP A 63 -6.29 8.10 -8.93
CA ASP A 63 -5.20 8.75 -9.68
C ASP A 63 -4.70 7.82 -10.81
N PRO A 64 -4.51 8.33 -12.04
CA PRO A 64 -3.96 7.54 -13.15
C PRO A 64 -2.49 7.11 -12.92
N GLN A 65 -1.78 7.72 -11.96
CA GLN A 65 -0.39 7.44 -11.59
C GLN A 65 -0.26 7.06 -10.11
N PRO A 66 -0.63 5.82 -9.71
CA PRO A 66 -0.68 5.41 -8.29
C PRO A 66 0.61 5.58 -7.51
N ALA A 67 1.76 5.30 -8.13
CA ALA A 67 3.06 5.48 -7.48
C ALA A 67 3.35 6.95 -7.14
N LYS A 68 3.00 7.86 -8.06
CA LYS A 68 3.15 9.31 -7.86
C LYS A 68 2.19 9.83 -6.80
N ALA A 69 0.94 9.35 -6.80
CA ALA A 69 -0.04 9.70 -5.79
C ALA A 69 0.42 9.28 -4.38
N LEU A 70 0.90 8.04 -4.21
CA LEU A 70 1.42 7.57 -2.92
C LEU A 70 2.64 8.36 -2.45
N ALA A 71 3.59 8.65 -3.35
CA ALA A 71 4.75 9.49 -3.03
C ALA A 71 4.32 10.88 -2.55
N ARG A 72 3.35 11.52 -3.25
CA ARG A 72 2.77 12.80 -2.85
C ARG A 72 2.10 12.73 -1.47
N ILE A 73 1.38 11.66 -1.17
CA ILE A 73 0.71 11.47 0.14
C ILE A 73 1.75 11.33 1.25
N ALA A 74 2.82 10.55 1.02
CA ALA A 74 3.92 10.40 1.98
C ALA A 74 4.64 11.73 2.23
N LEU A 75 4.91 12.51 1.19
CA LEU A 75 5.54 13.83 1.31
C LEU A 75 4.72 14.83 2.13
N ARG A 76 3.38 14.73 2.14
CA ARG A 76 2.51 15.56 2.98
C ARG A 76 2.55 15.18 4.46
N ARG A 77 3.18 14.06 4.80
CA ARG A 77 3.33 13.54 6.17
C ARG A 77 4.83 13.36 6.47
N PRO A 78 5.53 14.44 6.86
CA PRO A 78 6.96 14.36 7.18
C PRO A 78 7.24 13.25 8.21
N GLY A 79 8.31 12.48 7.99
CA GLY A 79 8.67 11.34 8.83
C GLY A 79 7.82 10.08 8.61
N SER A 80 6.97 10.04 7.58
CA SER A 80 6.24 8.82 7.21
C SER A 80 7.10 7.86 6.37
N THR A 81 6.96 6.57 6.64
CA THR A 81 7.52 5.48 5.85
C THR A 81 6.39 4.78 5.10
N LEU A 82 6.55 4.58 3.79
CA LEU A 82 5.57 3.83 3.00
C LEU A 82 5.82 2.32 3.11
N ALA A 83 4.83 1.59 3.62
CA ALA A 83 4.82 0.13 3.64
C ALA A 83 4.08 -0.43 2.42
N ILE A 84 4.73 -1.29 1.63
CA ILE A 84 4.12 -1.95 0.47
C ILE A 84 4.46 -3.44 0.41
N GLU A 85 3.59 -4.25 -0.20
CA GLU A 85 3.91 -5.66 -0.49
C GLU A 85 4.91 -5.75 -1.66
N GLY A 86 5.92 -6.60 -1.50
CA GLY A 86 6.87 -6.94 -2.54
C GLY A 86 6.24 -7.74 -3.69
N VAL A 87 6.92 -7.73 -4.85
CA VAL A 87 6.49 -8.55 -5.99
C VAL A 87 6.52 -10.04 -5.65
N ARG A 88 5.40 -10.72 -5.91
CA ARG A 88 5.25 -12.17 -5.72
C ARG A 88 5.90 -13.00 -6.82
N THR A 89 6.07 -12.43 -8.01
CA THR A 89 6.70 -13.10 -9.14
C THR A 89 8.17 -12.71 -9.23
N LYS A 90 9.03 -13.64 -9.63
CA LYS A 90 10.45 -13.33 -9.87
C LYS A 90 10.56 -12.15 -10.85
N PRO A 91 11.27 -11.07 -10.47
CA PRO A 91 11.52 -9.97 -11.38
C PRO A 91 12.31 -10.48 -12.58
N ARG A 92 11.92 -10.08 -13.79
CA ARG A 92 12.71 -10.31 -15.00
C ARG A 92 13.79 -9.23 -15.07
N TRP A 93 14.99 -9.58 -15.50
CA TRP A 93 16.12 -8.64 -15.60
C TRP A 93 15.82 -7.44 -16.51
N LEU A 94 15.04 -7.63 -17.57
CA LEU A 94 14.53 -6.58 -18.47
C LEU A 94 13.05 -6.25 -18.21
N GLY A 95 12.59 -6.42 -16.97
CA GLY A 95 11.20 -6.17 -16.58
C GLY A 95 10.88 -4.71 -16.32
N PRO A 96 9.59 -4.35 -16.23
CA PRO A 96 9.19 -3.03 -15.77
C PRO A 96 9.72 -2.78 -14.35
N LYS A 97 10.03 -1.51 -14.03
CA LYS A 97 10.47 -1.09 -12.69
C LYS A 97 9.51 -1.58 -11.61
N SER A 98 10.05 -1.99 -10.47
CA SER A 98 9.21 -2.39 -9.33
C SER A 98 8.38 -1.20 -8.84
N PHE A 99 7.25 -1.49 -8.18
CA PHE A 99 6.42 -0.41 -7.63
C PHE A 99 7.15 0.38 -6.54
N ALA A 100 7.96 -0.31 -5.73
CA ALA A 100 8.83 0.32 -4.74
C ALA A 100 9.78 1.34 -5.38
N GLN A 101 10.43 0.94 -6.47
CA GLN A 101 11.32 1.81 -7.23
C GLN A 101 10.55 2.99 -7.84
N GLN A 102 9.37 2.77 -8.42
CA GLN A 102 8.55 3.85 -8.97
C GLN A 102 8.17 4.87 -7.89
N VAL A 103 7.78 4.42 -6.69
CA VAL A 103 7.41 5.30 -5.58
C VAL A 103 8.61 6.14 -5.11
N LEU A 104 9.80 5.53 -4.97
CA LEU A 104 11.04 6.23 -4.62
C LEU A 104 11.44 7.26 -5.69
N GLU A 105 11.37 6.90 -6.97
CA GLU A 105 11.68 7.82 -8.08
C GLU A 105 10.70 9.00 -8.18
N ASN A 106 9.49 8.86 -7.61
CA ASN A 106 8.51 9.95 -7.48
C ASN A 106 8.68 10.78 -6.19
N GLY A 107 9.76 10.56 -5.44
CA GLY A 107 10.15 11.38 -4.30
C GLY A 107 9.61 10.91 -2.94
N ALA A 108 9.15 9.66 -2.82
CA ALA A 108 8.83 9.12 -1.50
C ALA A 108 10.09 9.10 -0.61
N PRO A 109 9.99 9.52 0.66
CA PRO A 109 11.15 9.64 1.54
C PRO A 109 11.76 8.28 1.91
N GLU A 110 10.90 7.30 2.20
CA GLU A 110 11.32 5.96 2.62
C GLU A 110 10.26 4.93 2.23
N VAL A 111 10.71 3.73 1.85
CA VAL A 111 9.84 2.59 1.51
C VAL A 111 10.30 1.34 2.24
N LEU A 112 9.39 0.73 2.99
CA LEU A 112 9.52 -0.60 3.58
C LEU A 112 8.78 -1.62 2.70
N VAL A 113 9.51 -2.61 2.18
CA VAL A 113 8.94 -3.66 1.32
C VAL A 113 8.75 -4.93 2.14
N PHE A 114 7.49 -5.31 2.38
CA PHE A 114 7.16 -6.58 3.03
C PHE A 114 7.32 -7.74 2.04
N ALA A 115 7.97 -8.81 2.48
CA ALA A 115 7.94 -10.06 1.73
C ALA A 115 6.48 -10.53 1.61
N PRO A 116 6.04 -10.96 0.42
CA PRO A 116 4.68 -11.44 0.25
C PRO A 116 4.46 -12.69 1.09
N ALA A 117 3.31 -12.79 1.76
CA ALA A 117 2.92 -14.00 2.47
C ALA A 117 2.87 -15.19 1.48
N PRO A 118 3.33 -16.39 1.86
CA PRO A 118 3.20 -17.59 1.04
C PRO A 118 1.74 -17.77 0.60
N VAL A 119 1.52 -18.21 -0.64
CA VAL A 119 0.18 -18.60 -1.08
C VAL A 119 -0.09 -19.97 -0.44
N THR A 120 -0.91 -19.99 0.61
CA THR A 120 -1.49 -21.22 1.16
C THR A 120 -2.63 -21.71 0.28
#